data_AF-A0A644ULA2-F1
#
_entry.id   AF-A0A644ULA2-F1
#
_cell.length_a   1.000
_cell.length_b   1.000
_cell.length_c   1.000
_cell.angle_alpha   90.00
_cell.angle_beta   90.00
_cell.angle_gamma   90.00
#
_symmetry.space_group_name_H-M   'P 1'
#
loop_
_entity.id
_entity.type
_entity.pdbx_description
1 polymer ?
#
loop_
_entity_poly.entity_id
_entity_poly.type
_entity_poly.pdbx_seq_one_letter_code
_entity_poly.pdbx_strand_id
1 'polypeptide(L)'
;MLSRVITLILVLIFVLPACSGKRNNPVGMFDSGTGGLTVLEAFLTLDEFNNITGERGADGVLDFSKEDFVFLADQVNMPYGIYNSQGKGELLKELVVNDARFLASDPFNSKIIVIACNTATANALTEVAGYLDSEREGTRVIGVINAAAEELFSASGGERLSAVGIMATEGTIASGGYERTINEIFSAGGAVVPVVVNQAGSGFAESVDLERDYTDLSAFETRENYRGPRMGEGDGFINLKLLGAYNFDNSGNALLTKVENGKIVDIQLNSSGNYARYHLVSLLEKFRTMESGVKLENIILGCTHYPYLLDTMKLMITELRDFKEGNVYPYRDLLADEVRFIDPSKYVAIETYEALKESGLLSQRGNNGSLKTFISLPNPALPADKLDPRGGFTFEFKYGRELEGLRETYVIKELSKDLIPAESLERIEKRLPATFGIMKLSDKNDL
;
A
#
# COMPACT_ATOMS: atom_id res chain seq x y z
N MET A 1 44.03 9.68 -6.36
CA MET A 1 44.40 9.36 -4.96
C MET A 1 43.85 10.47 -4.07
N LEU A 2 42.55 10.49 -3.83
CA LEU A 2 41.90 11.27 -2.77
C LEU A 2 40.65 10.48 -2.38
N SER A 3 40.71 9.90 -1.18
CA SER A 3 39.71 9.00 -0.61
C SER A 3 38.46 9.80 -0.24
N ARG A 4 37.31 9.47 -0.82
CA ARG A 4 36.00 9.95 -0.34
C ARG A 4 35.66 9.18 0.93
N VAL A 5 35.72 9.89 2.06
CA VAL A 5 35.23 9.41 3.36
C VAL A 5 33.71 9.46 3.31
N ILE A 6 33.08 8.29 3.21
CA ILE A 6 31.65 8.11 3.44
C ILE A 6 31.45 8.26 4.95
N THR A 7 30.79 9.33 5.38
CA THR A 7 30.36 9.49 6.76
C THR A 7 29.19 8.54 6.98
N LEU A 8 29.49 7.37 7.55
CA LEU A 8 28.52 6.42 8.06
C LEU A 8 27.69 7.13 9.15
N ILE A 9 26.43 7.45 8.88
CA ILE A 9 25.49 7.78 9.96
C ILE A 9 25.22 6.46 10.67
N LEU A 10 25.88 6.31 11.83
CA LEU A 10 25.64 5.23 12.77
C LEU A 10 24.24 5.43 13.36
N VAL A 11 23.21 4.91 12.70
CA VAL A 11 22.10 4.32 13.46
C VAL A 11 22.76 3.25 14.30
N LEU A 12 22.56 3.27 15.61
CA LEU A 12 23.10 2.25 16.51
C LEU A 12 22.45 0.91 16.13
N ILE A 13 23.03 0.22 15.14
CA ILE A 13 22.74 -1.17 14.87
C ILE A 13 23.36 -1.91 16.04
N PHE A 14 22.55 -2.20 17.06
CA PHE A 14 22.87 -3.28 17.96
C PHE A 14 22.93 -4.54 17.11
N VAL A 15 24.16 -4.94 16.76
CA VAL A 15 24.45 -6.28 16.25
C VAL A 15 24.17 -7.22 17.40
N LEU A 16 22.89 -7.60 17.54
CA LEU A 16 22.50 -8.69 18.42
C LEU A 16 23.22 -9.96 17.93
N PRO A 17 23.71 -10.82 18.84
CA PRO A 17 24.35 -12.06 18.45
C PRO A 17 23.35 -12.88 17.63
N ALA A 18 23.83 -13.50 16.54
CA ALA A 18 23.03 -14.34 15.66
C ALA A 18 22.16 -15.31 16.48
N CYS A 19 20.87 -15.03 16.56
CA CYS A 19 19.91 -15.85 17.28
C CYS A 19 19.58 -17.05 16.39
N SER A 20 20.52 -18.00 16.31
CA SER A 20 20.47 -19.17 15.42
C SER A 20 19.19 -20.00 15.57
N GLY A 21 18.50 -19.90 16.71
CA GLY A 21 17.21 -20.54 16.98
C GLY A 21 16.01 -19.98 16.21
N LYS A 22 16.09 -18.78 15.62
CA LYS A 22 14.96 -18.16 14.88
C LYS A 22 15.00 -18.34 13.36
N ARG A 23 16.07 -18.91 12.79
CA ARG A 23 16.23 -19.03 11.31
C ARG A 23 15.05 -19.70 10.61
N ASN A 24 14.45 -20.67 11.28
CA ASN A 24 13.32 -21.44 10.76
C ASN A 24 11.96 -20.83 11.11
N ASN A 25 11.90 -19.71 11.83
CA ASN A 25 10.63 -19.02 12.07
C ASN A 25 10.24 -18.27 10.78
N PRO A 26 8.93 -18.09 10.52
CA PRO A 26 8.45 -17.46 9.30
C PRO A 26 8.78 -15.96 9.25
N VAL A 27 8.78 -15.43 8.04
CA VAL A 27 8.56 -14.00 7.79
C VAL A 27 7.08 -13.70 8.04
N GLY A 28 6.81 -12.85 9.02
CA GLY A 28 5.45 -12.39 9.31
C GLY A 28 5.14 -11.15 8.50
N MET A 29 3.97 -11.09 7.85
CA MET A 29 3.53 -9.95 7.06
C MET A 29 2.08 -9.61 7.39
N PHE A 30 1.75 -8.33 7.52
CA PHE A 30 0.34 -7.93 7.64
C PHE A 30 -0.01 -6.70 6.81
N ASP A 31 -1.28 -6.63 6.44
CA ASP A 31 -1.91 -5.49 5.80
C ASP A 31 -3.32 -5.27 6.36
N SER A 32 -3.90 -4.10 6.10
CA SER A 32 -5.29 -3.79 6.46
C SER A 32 -6.32 -4.69 5.76
N GLY A 33 -5.95 -5.43 4.73
CA GLY A 33 -6.83 -6.34 4.00
C GLY A 33 -6.06 -7.25 3.06
N THR A 34 -6.70 -7.72 1.99
CA THR A 34 -6.05 -8.57 0.98
C THR A 34 -5.15 -7.80 0.01
N GLY A 35 -5.12 -6.47 0.07
CA GLY A 35 -4.28 -5.62 -0.79
C GLY A 35 -2.80 -5.97 -0.68
N GLY A 36 -2.32 -6.23 0.54
CA GLY A 36 -0.92 -6.58 0.85
C GLY A 36 -0.44 -7.90 0.26
N LEU A 37 -1.32 -8.70 -0.36
CA LEU A 37 -0.90 -9.86 -1.15
C LEU A 37 -0.02 -9.44 -2.34
N THR A 38 -0.10 -8.18 -2.82
CA THR A 38 0.83 -7.64 -3.83
C THR A 38 2.26 -7.57 -3.31
N VAL A 39 2.45 -7.22 -2.04
CA VAL A 39 3.74 -7.23 -1.38
C VAL A 39 4.24 -8.67 -1.20
N LEU A 40 3.37 -9.58 -0.78
CA LEU A 40 3.71 -11.00 -0.66
C LEU A 40 4.13 -11.61 -2.01
N GLU A 41 3.43 -11.29 -3.10
CA GLU A 41 3.80 -11.72 -4.45
C GLU A 41 5.20 -11.25 -4.84
N ALA A 42 5.57 -10.01 -4.49
CA ALA A 42 6.90 -9.49 -4.75
C ALA A 42 8.00 -10.28 -4.02
N PHE A 43 7.75 -10.72 -2.77
CA PHE A 43 8.68 -11.62 -2.07
C PHE A 43 8.77 -12.99 -2.74
N LEU A 44 7.62 -13.57 -3.10
CA LEU A 44 7.55 -14.90 -3.69
C LEU A 44 8.12 -14.96 -5.11
N THR A 45 8.28 -13.83 -5.79
CA THR A 45 8.77 -13.76 -7.18
C THR A 45 10.14 -13.06 -7.31
N LEU A 46 10.76 -12.64 -6.21
CA LEU A 46 12.04 -11.96 -6.21
C LEU A 46 13.19 -12.92 -6.61
N ASP A 47 14.02 -12.48 -7.56
CA ASP A 47 15.31 -13.10 -7.94
C ASP A 47 16.28 -11.94 -8.24
N GLU A 48 16.65 -11.22 -7.18
CA GLU A 48 17.56 -10.07 -7.23
C GLU A 48 18.95 -10.42 -6.66
N PHE A 49 19.08 -11.54 -5.96
CA PHE A 49 20.31 -11.96 -5.32
C PHE A 49 20.74 -13.35 -5.75
N ASN A 50 22.04 -13.59 -5.70
CA ASN A 50 22.57 -14.92 -5.84
C ASN A 50 22.40 -15.66 -4.51
N ASN A 51 21.66 -16.77 -4.52
CA ASN A 51 21.31 -17.54 -3.33
C ASN A 51 22.50 -18.30 -2.71
N ILE A 52 23.65 -18.33 -3.38
CA ILE A 52 24.90 -18.95 -2.90
C ILE A 52 25.84 -17.91 -2.29
N THR A 53 26.09 -16.81 -2.99
CA THR A 53 27.02 -15.76 -2.54
C THR A 53 26.33 -14.71 -1.67
N GLY A 54 25.03 -14.55 -1.82
CA GLY A 54 24.22 -13.48 -1.24
C GLY A 54 24.44 -12.12 -1.90
N GLU A 55 25.26 -12.02 -2.95
CA GLU A 55 25.52 -10.78 -3.67
C GLU A 55 24.37 -10.45 -4.62
N ARG A 56 24.18 -9.16 -4.93
CA ARG A 56 23.19 -8.76 -5.94
C ARG A 56 23.53 -9.36 -7.31
N GLY A 57 22.50 -9.85 -7.98
CA GLY A 57 22.57 -10.51 -9.28
C GLY A 57 21.75 -11.78 -9.30
N ALA A 58 20.67 -11.75 -10.08
CA ALA A 58 19.76 -12.88 -10.30
C ALA A 58 20.52 -14.16 -10.68
N ASP A 59 20.11 -15.30 -10.09
CA ASP A 59 20.69 -16.61 -10.38
C ASP A 59 19.68 -17.64 -10.90
N GLY A 60 18.44 -17.21 -11.14
CA GLY A 60 17.35 -18.06 -11.61
C GLY A 60 16.65 -18.82 -10.47
N VAL A 61 17.00 -18.54 -9.21
CA VAL A 61 16.36 -19.11 -8.02
C VAL A 61 15.74 -18.00 -7.20
N LEU A 62 14.50 -18.19 -6.76
CA LEU A 62 13.78 -17.17 -6.00
C LEU A 62 14.42 -16.99 -4.62
N ASP A 63 14.71 -15.75 -4.25
CA ASP A 63 15.47 -15.35 -3.06
C ASP A 63 14.83 -15.86 -1.75
N PHE A 64 13.49 -15.95 -1.75
CA PHE A 64 12.69 -16.40 -0.61
C PHE A 64 12.18 -17.84 -0.76
N SER A 65 12.72 -18.63 -1.70
CA SER A 65 12.23 -20.00 -2.00
C SER A 65 12.22 -20.97 -0.81
N LYS A 66 13.06 -20.73 0.21
CA LYS A 66 13.18 -21.55 1.44
C LYS A 66 12.47 -20.95 2.65
N GLU A 67 11.82 -19.81 2.49
CA GLU A 67 11.24 -19.05 3.59
C GLU A 67 9.78 -19.42 3.84
N ASP A 68 9.44 -19.65 5.10
CA ASP A 68 8.03 -19.73 5.49
C ASP A 68 7.48 -18.31 5.64
N PHE A 69 6.22 -18.13 5.24
CA PHE A 69 5.48 -16.89 5.39
C PHE A 69 4.23 -17.10 6.22
N VAL A 70 3.93 -16.12 7.08
CA VAL A 70 2.63 -15.99 7.74
C VAL A 70 2.08 -14.62 7.39
N PHE A 71 0.93 -14.58 6.72
CA PHE A 71 0.28 -13.36 6.28
C PHE A 71 -1.02 -13.13 7.04
N LEU A 72 -1.24 -11.90 7.53
CA LEU A 72 -2.50 -11.47 8.16
C LEU A 72 -3.14 -10.33 7.36
N ALA A 73 -4.38 -10.53 6.90
CA ALA A 73 -5.25 -9.48 6.40
C ALA A 73 -6.19 -8.99 7.52
N ASP A 74 -6.02 -7.76 8.02
CA ASP A 74 -6.92 -7.19 9.04
C ASP A 74 -8.23 -6.64 8.45
N GLN A 75 -8.91 -7.47 7.66
CA GLN A 75 -10.05 -7.10 6.81
C GLN A 75 -11.19 -6.43 7.57
N VAL A 76 -11.50 -6.86 8.79
CA VAL A 76 -12.65 -6.32 9.53
C VAL A 76 -12.45 -4.85 9.92
N ASN A 77 -11.20 -4.44 10.11
CA ASN A 77 -10.82 -3.09 10.47
C ASN A 77 -10.44 -2.23 9.25
N MET A 78 -10.40 -2.80 8.05
CA MET A 78 -10.25 -2.06 6.80
C MET A 78 -11.39 -1.02 6.62
N PRO A 79 -11.15 0.15 6.02
CA PRO A 79 -9.86 0.71 5.60
C PRO A 79 -9.14 1.52 6.70
N TYR A 80 -7.84 1.30 6.84
CA TYR A 80 -6.98 2.07 7.75
C TYR A 80 -6.87 3.55 7.38
N GLY A 81 -6.99 3.89 6.09
CA GLY A 81 -6.85 5.25 5.57
C GLY A 81 -7.79 6.28 6.19
N ILE A 82 -8.90 5.84 6.78
CA ILE A 82 -9.99 6.71 7.26
C ILE A 82 -9.84 7.07 8.75
N TYR A 83 -9.16 6.26 9.56
CA TYR A 83 -9.13 6.40 11.03
C TYR A 83 -8.69 7.80 11.51
N ASN A 84 -7.66 8.38 10.89
CA ASN A 84 -7.18 9.71 11.26
C ASN A 84 -8.22 10.80 11.00
N SER A 85 -8.93 10.73 9.86
CA SER A 85 -10.01 11.69 9.53
C SER A 85 -11.17 11.63 10.54
N GLN A 86 -11.34 10.48 11.19
CA GLN A 86 -12.36 10.25 12.22
C GLN A 86 -11.86 10.57 13.65
N GLY A 87 -10.64 11.10 13.80
CA GLY A 87 -10.04 11.37 15.11
C GLY A 87 -9.64 10.11 15.88
N LYS A 88 -9.44 8.98 15.18
CA LYS A 88 -9.18 7.65 15.75
C LYS A 88 -7.76 7.13 15.43
N GLY A 89 -6.78 8.03 15.35
CA GLY A 89 -5.38 7.66 15.07
C GLY A 89 -4.76 6.72 16.12
N GLU A 90 -5.04 6.94 17.41
CA GLU A 90 -4.55 6.05 18.47
C GLU A 90 -5.19 4.66 18.41
N LEU A 91 -6.45 4.57 17.99
CA LEU A 91 -7.11 3.30 17.73
C LEU A 91 -6.43 2.56 16.57
N LEU A 92 -6.09 3.26 15.48
CA LEU A 92 -5.34 2.68 14.36
C LEU A 92 -3.98 2.14 14.81
N LYS A 93 -3.24 2.89 15.62
CA LYS A 93 -1.93 2.44 16.14
C LYS A 93 -2.07 1.16 16.95
N GLU A 94 -3.05 1.08 17.86
CA GLU A 94 -3.26 -0.14 18.64
C GLU A 94 -3.69 -1.33 17.76
N LEU A 95 -4.50 -1.12 16.72
CA LEU A 95 -4.84 -2.17 15.74
C LEU A 95 -3.58 -2.69 15.04
N VAL A 96 -2.73 -1.80 14.54
CA VAL A 96 -1.47 -2.15 13.87
C VAL A 96 -0.51 -2.90 14.81
N VAL A 97 -0.42 -2.50 16.07
CA VAL A 97 0.37 -3.23 17.08
C VAL A 97 -0.24 -4.61 17.37
N ASN A 98 -1.57 -4.74 17.39
CA ASN A 98 -2.24 -6.03 17.54
C ASN A 98 -1.94 -6.99 16.38
N ASP A 99 -1.88 -6.49 15.15
CA ASP A 99 -1.52 -7.29 13.97
C ASP A 99 -0.08 -7.81 14.09
N ALA A 100 0.88 -6.93 14.43
CA ALA A 100 2.25 -7.33 14.67
C ALA A 100 2.37 -8.34 15.84
N ARG A 101 1.60 -8.13 16.91
CA ARG A 101 1.53 -9.02 18.07
C ARG A 101 1.04 -10.42 17.72
N PHE A 102 0.05 -10.53 16.84
CA PHE A 102 -0.42 -11.84 16.34
C PHE A 102 0.71 -12.61 15.66
N LEU A 103 1.45 -11.96 14.76
CA LEU A 103 2.54 -12.58 14.00
C LEU A 103 3.79 -12.87 14.85
N ALA A 104 4.05 -12.05 15.86
CA ALA A 104 5.23 -12.18 16.71
C ALA A 104 5.02 -13.14 17.89
N SER A 105 3.80 -13.61 18.14
CA SER A 105 3.47 -14.51 19.26
C SER A 105 3.41 -15.98 18.82
N ASP A 106 3.32 -16.88 19.81
CA ASP A 106 3.08 -18.30 19.58
C ASP A 106 1.78 -18.51 18.78
N PRO A 107 1.76 -19.41 17.76
CA PRO A 107 2.82 -20.37 17.40
C PRO A 107 3.84 -19.84 16.38
N PHE A 108 3.67 -18.64 15.83
CA PHE A 108 4.47 -18.19 14.69
C PHE A 108 5.86 -17.71 15.09
N ASN A 109 5.95 -16.89 16.13
CA ASN A 109 7.21 -16.32 16.62
C ASN A 109 8.07 -15.74 15.47
N SER A 110 7.43 -15.03 14.54
CA SER A 110 8.05 -14.61 13.27
C SER A 110 9.42 -13.96 13.48
N LYS A 111 10.41 -14.31 12.66
CA LYS A 111 11.79 -13.81 12.83
C LYS A 111 11.96 -12.35 12.40
N ILE A 112 11.08 -11.89 11.53
CA ILE A 112 10.97 -10.52 11.07
C ILE A 112 9.50 -10.22 10.76
N ILE A 113 9.08 -8.99 10.99
CA ILE A 113 7.74 -8.49 10.68
C ILE A 113 7.82 -7.49 9.54
N VAL A 114 7.00 -7.67 8.52
CA VAL A 114 6.85 -6.75 7.39
C VAL A 114 5.48 -6.10 7.45
N ILE A 115 5.46 -4.78 7.56
CA ILE A 115 4.23 -3.99 7.44
C ILE A 115 4.00 -3.72 5.94
N ALA A 116 3.17 -4.55 5.29
CA ALA A 116 2.84 -4.38 3.87
C ALA A 116 1.92 -3.17 3.63
N CYS A 117 1.11 -2.79 4.63
CA CYS A 117 0.24 -1.64 4.53
C CYS A 117 1.02 -0.32 4.56
N ASN A 118 0.84 0.50 3.52
CA ASN A 118 1.39 1.86 3.48
C ASN A 118 0.83 2.73 4.61
N THR A 119 -0.48 2.67 4.87
CA THR A 119 -1.11 3.46 5.94
C THR A 119 -0.63 3.04 7.32
N ALA A 120 -0.51 1.73 7.59
CA ALA A 120 0.03 1.25 8.86
C ALA A 120 1.49 1.66 9.05
N THR A 121 2.32 1.53 8.00
CA THR A 121 3.72 1.96 8.03
C THR A 121 3.82 3.44 8.38
N ALA A 122 3.02 4.29 7.72
CA ALA A 122 3.09 5.73 7.90
C ALA A 122 2.67 6.20 9.30
N ASN A 123 1.81 5.45 9.98
CA ASN A 123 1.16 5.87 11.22
C ASN A 123 1.63 5.14 12.47
N ALA A 124 2.22 3.94 12.34
CA ALA A 124 2.42 3.04 13.47
C ALA A 124 3.72 2.19 13.41
N LEU A 125 4.63 2.46 12.46
CA LEU A 125 5.92 1.73 12.39
C LEU A 125 6.72 1.85 13.69
N THR A 126 6.79 3.05 14.26
CA THR A 126 7.52 3.32 15.52
C THR A 126 6.91 2.58 16.70
N GLU A 127 5.57 2.54 16.78
CA GLU A 127 4.83 1.84 17.82
C GLU A 127 5.03 0.32 17.73
N VAL A 128 5.04 -0.25 16.53
CA VAL A 128 5.36 -1.66 16.30
C VAL A 128 6.80 -1.95 16.69
N ALA A 129 7.76 -1.11 16.30
CA ALA A 129 9.16 -1.27 16.69
C ALA A 129 9.31 -1.27 18.22
N GLY A 130 8.70 -0.31 18.92
CA GLY A 130 8.73 -0.25 20.38
C GLY A 130 8.09 -1.46 21.06
N TYR A 131 7.00 -2.01 20.50
CA TYR A 131 6.42 -3.26 20.97
C TYR A 131 7.38 -4.45 20.78
N LEU A 132 8.00 -4.59 19.60
CA LEU A 132 8.91 -5.70 19.33
C LEU A 132 10.20 -5.61 20.16
N ASP A 133 10.74 -4.43 20.38
CA ASP A 133 11.92 -4.21 21.22
C ASP A 133 11.67 -4.58 22.68
N SER A 134 10.47 -4.30 23.20
CA SER A 134 10.10 -4.58 24.59
C SER A 134 9.67 -6.03 24.83
N GLU A 135 8.96 -6.65 23.89
CA GLU A 135 8.29 -7.93 24.11
C GLU A 135 8.90 -9.09 23.30
N ARG A 136 9.70 -8.80 22.26
CA ARG A 136 10.14 -9.79 21.25
C ARG A 136 11.58 -9.53 20.79
N GLU A 137 12.51 -9.45 21.74
CA GLU A 137 13.93 -9.14 21.52
C GLU A 137 14.52 -9.80 20.26
N GLY A 138 15.18 -8.98 19.44
CA GLY A 138 15.81 -9.40 18.19
C GLY A 138 14.86 -9.71 17.03
N THR A 139 13.59 -9.29 17.11
CA THR A 139 12.64 -9.33 15.99
C THR A 139 12.54 -7.94 15.38
N ARG A 140 12.96 -7.79 14.12
CA ARG A 140 12.92 -6.50 13.43
C ARG A 140 11.56 -6.28 12.77
N VAL A 141 11.20 -5.00 12.58
CA VAL A 141 10.09 -4.59 11.71
C VAL A 141 10.62 -3.79 10.54
N ILE A 142 10.08 -4.05 9.35
CA ILE A 142 10.34 -3.29 8.12
C ILE A 142 9.00 -2.83 7.56
N GLY A 143 8.94 -1.61 7.03
CA GLY A 143 7.75 -1.03 6.42
C GLY A 143 8.00 -0.52 5.00
N VAL A 144 6.95 -0.53 4.18
CA VAL A 144 7.04 -0.23 2.73
C VAL A 144 7.50 1.18 2.37
N ILE A 145 7.32 2.17 3.26
CA ILE A 145 7.67 3.58 2.96
C ILE A 145 9.18 3.79 2.86
N ASN A 146 9.97 3.16 3.74
CA ASN A 146 11.43 3.28 3.75
C ASN A 146 12.01 2.79 2.42
N ALA A 147 11.63 1.58 2.02
CA ALA A 147 12.05 0.94 0.78
C ALA A 147 11.81 1.80 -0.47
N ALA A 148 10.63 2.45 -0.58
CA ALA A 148 10.32 3.30 -1.71
C ALA A 148 11.14 4.60 -1.73
N ALA A 149 11.44 5.17 -0.56
CA ALA A 149 12.25 6.37 -0.44
C ALA A 149 13.75 6.08 -0.70
N GLU A 150 14.25 4.91 -0.31
CA GLU A 150 15.61 4.45 -0.63
C GLU A 150 15.79 4.19 -2.13
N GLU A 151 14.81 3.58 -2.80
CA GLU A 151 14.84 3.45 -4.26
C GLU A 151 14.84 4.84 -4.92
N LEU A 152 13.97 5.75 -4.46
CA LEU A 152 13.92 7.11 -5.01
C LEU A 152 15.29 7.80 -4.86
N PHE A 153 15.94 7.66 -3.72
CA PHE A 153 17.29 8.18 -3.48
C PHE A 153 18.30 7.57 -4.44
N SER A 154 18.32 6.24 -4.54
CA SER A 154 19.24 5.48 -5.41
C SER A 154 19.06 5.85 -6.89
N ALA A 155 17.82 6.06 -7.32
CA ALA A 155 17.46 6.48 -8.67
C ALA A 155 17.85 7.93 -9.01
N SER A 156 17.84 8.82 -8.02
CA SER A 156 18.02 10.27 -8.23
C SER A 156 19.44 10.66 -8.66
N GLY A 157 20.44 9.84 -8.35
CA GLY A 157 21.86 10.19 -8.48
C GLY A 157 22.32 11.34 -7.56
N GLY A 158 21.41 11.92 -6.77
CA GLY A 158 21.68 12.87 -5.68
C GLY A 158 22.04 14.31 -6.06
N GLU A 159 22.26 14.63 -7.34
CA GLU A 159 22.88 15.89 -7.76
C GLU A 159 21.91 16.94 -8.32
N ARG A 160 20.69 16.55 -8.72
CA ARG A 160 19.73 17.41 -9.43
C ARG A 160 18.41 17.55 -8.68
N LEU A 161 17.88 18.77 -8.64
CA LEU A 161 16.51 19.00 -8.19
C LEU A 161 15.51 18.38 -9.19
N SER A 162 14.65 17.49 -8.70
CA SER A 162 13.55 16.88 -9.43
C SER A 162 12.27 16.97 -8.61
N ALA A 163 11.16 16.44 -9.15
CA ALA A 163 9.94 16.27 -8.39
C ALA A 163 9.48 14.81 -8.33
N VAL A 164 8.87 14.47 -7.19
CA VAL A 164 8.23 13.19 -6.94
C VAL A 164 6.77 13.41 -6.54
N GLY A 165 5.89 12.67 -7.18
CA GLY A 165 4.48 12.60 -6.84
C GLY A 165 4.24 11.41 -5.91
N ILE A 166 3.43 11.60 -4.87
CA ILE A 166 3.02 10.52 -3.98
C ILE A 166 1.52 10.38 -4.11
N MET A 167 1.08 9.23 -4.60
CA MET A 167 -0.31 8.83 -4.57
C MET A 167 -0.46 7.83 -3.44
N ALA A 168 -1.24 8.15 -2.40
CA ALA A 168 -1.46 7.25 -1.27
C ALA A 168 -2.85 7.46 -0.66
N THR A 169 -3.23 6.67 0.34
CA THR A 169 -4.50 6.89 1.06
C THR A 169 -4.51 8.24 1.78
N GLU A 170 -5.68 8.77 2.11
CA GLU A 170 -5.82 10.00 2.93
C GLU A 170 -5.01 9.91 4.22
N GLY A 171 -5.13 8.79 4.96
CA GLY A 171 -4.38 8.55 6.19
C GLY A 171 -2.86 8.48 5.99
N THR A 172 -2.38 8.00 4.84
CA THR A 172 -0.95 7.99 4.51
C THR A 172 -0.45 9.41 4.23
N ILE A 173 -1.14 10.17 3.38
CA ILE A 173 -0.74 11.55 3.05
C ILE A 173 -0.82 12.44 4.29
N ALA A 174 -1.91 12.37 5.06
CA ALA A 174 -2.09 13.18 6.26
C ALA A 174 -1.03 12.89 7.34
N SER A 175 -0.48 11.66 7.36
CA SER A 175 0.57 11.30 8.32
C SER A 175 1.90 12.00 8.04
N GLY A 176 2.15 12.50 6.80
CA GLY A 176 3.45 13.03 6.37
C GLY A 176 4.58 12.00 6.35
N GLY A 177 4.26 10.70 6.35
CA GLY A 177 5.23 9.61 6.48
C GLY A 177 6.25 9.59 5.34
N TYR A 178 5.80 9.69 4.10
CA TYR A 178 6.70 9.71 2.94
C TYR A 178 7.61 10.94 2.94
N GLU A 179 7.07 12.12 3.21
CA GLU A 179 7.85 13.37 3.21
C GLU A 179 8.94 13.33 4.28
N ARG A 180 8.63 12.87 5.50
CA ARG A 180 9.63 12.71 6.54
C ARG A 180 10.74 11.77 6.10
N THR A 181 10.39 10.57 5.64
CA THR A 181 11.37 9.54 5.25
C THR A 181 12.22 9.97 4.05
N ILE A 182 11.62 10.58 3.02
CA ILE A 182 12.36 11.13 1.87
C ILE A 182 13.34 12.21 2.33
N ASN A 183 12.89 13.15 3.17
CA ASN A 183 13.77 14.20 3.70
C ASN A 183 14.94 13.61 4.50
N GLU A 184 14.67 12.64 5.38
CA GLU A 184 15.68 11.97 6.21
C GLU A 184 16.74 11.27 5.36
N ILE A 185 16.33 10.43 4.41
CA ILE A 185 17.25 9.66 3.55
C ILE A 185 18.08 10.58 2.66
N PHE A 186 17.45 11.54 1.97
CA PHE A 186 18.17 12.45 1.08
C PHE A 186 19.15 13.34 1.84
N SER A 187 18.74 13.85 3.01
CA SER A 187 19.62 14.67 3.85
C SER A 187 20.80 13.87 4.40
N ALA A 188 20.55 12.63 4.85
CA ALA A 188 21.59 11.71 5.32
C ALA A 188 22.61 11.38 4.21
N GLY A 189 22.14 11.24 2.98
CA GLY A 189 22.98 11.01 1.80
C GLY A 189 23.68 12.25 1.24
N GLY A 190 23.42 13.45 1.78
CA GLY A 190 23.96 14.70 1.25
C GLY A 190 23.44 15.08 -0.14
N ALA A 191 22.25 14.58 -0.50
CA ALA A 191 21.61 14.82 -1.80
C ALA A 191 20.61 15.98 -1.75
N VAL A 192 20.25 16.49 -2.93
CA VAL A 192 19.18 17.48 -3.09
C VAL A 192 17.82 16.79 -2.89
N VAL A 193 17.06 17.20 -1.88
CA VAL A 193 15.70 16.70 -1.64
C VAL A 193 14.77 17.08 -2.81
N PRO A 194 14.02 16.14 -3.40
CA PRO A 194 13.10 16.44 -4.49
C PRO A 194 11.88 17.24 -4.00
N VAL A 195 11.28 18.01 -4.91
CA VAL A 195 9.99 18.64 -4.67
C VAL A 195 8.93 17.55 -4.55
N VAL A 196 8.27 17.48 -3.40
CA VAL A 196 7.21 16.49 -3.15
C VAL A 196 5.84 17.08 -3.46
N VAL A 197 5.03 16.35 -4.24
CA VAL A 197 3.61 16.67 -4.46
C VAL A 197 2.74 15.50 -4.03
N ASN A 198 1.76 15.78 -3.17
CA ASN A 198 0.90 14.76 -2.57
C ASN A 198 -0.49 14.72 -3.19
N GLN A 199 -0.96 13.51 -3.49
CA GLN A 199 -2.33 13.25 -3.84
C GLN A 199 -2.92 12.16 -2.94
N ALA A 200 -3.86 12.57 -2.09
CA ALA A 200 -4.70 11.64 -1.36
C ALA A 200 -5.69 10.94 -2.31
N GLY A 201 -5.72 9.62 -2.25
CA GLY A 201 -6.54 8.73 -3.08
C GLY A 201 -7.86 8.39 -2.42
N SER A 202 -8.70 9.40 -2.18
CA SER A 202 -10.02 9.23 -1.57
C SER A 202 -10.89 8.25 -2.34
N GLY A 203 -11.18 7.09 -1.75
CA GLY A 203 -12.02 6.05 -2.36
C GLY A 203 -11.34 5.22 -3.45
N PHE A 204 -10.05 5.42 -3.72
CA PHE A 204 -9.37 4.72 -4.81
C PHE A 204 -9.11 3.25 -4.47
N ALA A 205 -8.58 2.98 -3.28
CA ALA A 205 -8.36 1.61 -2.80
C ALA A 205 -9.70 0.86 -2.67
N GLU A 206 -10.71 1.54 -2.14
CA GLU A 206 -12.06 1.03 -1.96
C GLU A 206 -12.75 0.75 -3.30
N SER A 207 -12.53 1.58 -4.32
CA SER A 207 -13.01 1.33 -5.69
C SER A 207 -12.34 0.11 -6.32
N VAL A 208 -11.05 -0.10 -6.06
CA VAL A 208 -10.38 -1.34 -6.48
C VAL A 208 -11.08 -2.54 -5.83
N ASP A 209 -11.37 -2.51 -4.54
CA ASP A 209 -12.04 -3.62 -3.83
C ASP A 209 -13.55 -3.73 -4.06
N LEU A 210 -14.11 -2.90 -4.95
CA LEU A 210 -15.55 -2.88 -5.27
C LEU A 210 -16.41 -2.66 -4.01
N GLU A 211 -15.91 -1.84 -3.09
CA GLU A 211 -16.69 -1.41 -1.94
C GLU A 211 -17.89 -0.59 -2.42
N ARG A 212 -19.11 -1.04 -2.09
CA ARG A 212 -20.34 -0.50 -2.69
C ARG A 212 -20.51 1.00 -2.49
N ASP A 213 -20.04 1.56 -1.38
CA ASP A 213 -20.10 3.01 -1.14
C ASP A 213 -19.21 3.81 -2.14
N TYR A 214 -18.33 3.15 -2.89
CA TYR A 214 -17.41 3.77 -3.86
C TYR A 214 -17.61 3.24 -5.29
N THR A 215 -17.86 1.94 -5.46
CA THR A 215 -18.09 1.33 -6.77
C THR A 215 -19.14 0.23 -6.64
N ASP A 216 -20.24 0.38 -7.37
CA ASP A 216 -21.33 -0.59 -7.44
C ASP A 216 -21.62 -0.91 -8.92
N LEU A 217 -21.18 -2.09 -9.34
CA LEU A 217 -21.34 -2.56 -10.72
C LEU A 217 -22.81 -2.77 -11.13
N SER A 218 -23.75 -2.80 -10.18
CA SER A 218 -25.18 -2.88 -10.46
C SER A 218 -25.87 -1.52 -10.58
N ALA A 219 -25.18 -0.43 -10.21
CA ALA A 219 -25.74 0.91 -10.24
C ALA A 219 -25.70 1.51 -11.66
N PHE A 220 -26.82 2.08 -12.10
CA PHE A 220 -26.94 2.85 -13.35
C PHE A 220 -27.36 4.31 -13.12
N GLU A 221 -27.57 4.70 -11.86
CA GLU A 221 -27.95 6.04 -11.44
C GLU A 221 -27.12 6.45 -10.21
N THR A 222 -26.96 7.75 -9.99
CA THR A 222 -26.25 8.30 -8.83
C THR A 222 -26.87 7.87 -7.51
N ARG A 223 -26.03 7.58 -6.52
CA ARG A 223 -26.45 6.99 -5.24
C ARG A 223 -26.22 7.95 -4.07
N GLU A 224 -27.12 7.91 -3.09
CA GLU A 224 -27.01 8.75 -1.89
C GLU A 224 -25.86 8.31 -0.97
N ASN A 225 -25.61 7.00 -0.87
CA ASN A 225 -24.55 6.43 -0.05
C ASN A 225 -23.15 6.50 -0.68
N TYR A 226 -22.99 7.18 -1.83
CA TYR A 226 -21.68 7.31 -2.48
C TYR A 226 -20.72 8.19 -1.66
N ARG A 227 -19.51 7.67 -1.40
CA ARG A 227 -18.47 8.27 -0.56
C ARG A 227 -17.19 8.63 -1.32
N GLY A 228 -17.16 8.46 -2.64
CA GLY A 228 -16.03 8.88 -3.46
C GLY A 228 -16.00 10.39 -3.76
N PRO A 229 -15.06 10.84 -4.60
CA PRO A 229 -14.94 12.22 -5.04
C PRO A 229 -16.23 12.71 -5.67
N ARG A 230 -16.70 13.88 -5.23
CA ARG A 230 -17.91 14.57 -5.74
C ARG A 230 -17.53 15.80 -6.53
N MET A 231 -18.45 16.30 -7.36
CA MET A 231 -18.23 17.56 -8.06
C MET A 231 -18.11 18.75 -7.09
N GLY A 232 -17.20 19.66 -7.39
CA GLY A 232 -16.93 20.82 -6.54
C GLY A 232 -15.67 21.58 -6.96
N GLU A 233 -15.22 22.49 -6.10
CA GLU A 233 -13.99 23.26 -6.30
C GLU A 233 -12.99 22.97 -5.16
N GLY A 234 -11.70 22.94 -5.49
CA GLY A 234 -10.62 22.67 -4.53
C GLY A 234 -10.18 21.21 -4.49
N ASP A 235 -9.30 20.91 -3.54
CA ASP A 235 -8.75 19.56 -3.34
C ASP A 235 -9.85 18.58 -2.88
N GLY A 236 -9.80 17.33 -3.34
CA GLY A 236 -10.79 16.30 -3.04
C GLY A 236 -12.09 16.37 -3.87
N PHE A 237 -12.25 17.35 -4.76
CA PHE A 237 -13.42 17.47 -5.64
C PHE A 237 -13.10 17.21 -7.12
N ILE A 238 -14.10 16.73 -7.86
CA ILE A 238 -14.10 16.67 -9.32
C ILE A 238 -14.40 18.06 -9.87
N ASN A 239 -13.34 18.77 -10.28
CA ASN A 239 -13.46 20.08 -10.90
C ASN A 239 -13.99 19.98 -12.34
N LEU A 240 -15.18 20.51 -12.61
CA LEU A 240 -15.81 20.44 -13.93
C LEU A 240 -15.03 21.13 -15.05
N LYS A 241 -14.13 22.08 -14.72
CA LYS A 241 -13.25 22.72 -15.71
C LYS A 241 -12.20 21.75 -16.27
N LEU A 242 -11.91 20.66 -15.55
CA LEU A 242 -10.91 19.67 -15.92
C LEU A 242 -11.53 18.44 -16.60
N LEU A 243 -12.82 18.42 -16.93
CA LEU A 243 -13.48 17.26 -17.57
C LEU A 243 -12.77 16.79 -18.85
N GLY A 244 -12.18 17.71 -19.63
CA GLY A 244 -11.39 17.36 -20.79
C GLY A 244 -10.10 16.59 -20.45
N ALA A 245 -9.41 17.00 -19.39
CA ALA A 245 -8.20 16.31 -18.92
C ALA A 245 -8.54 14.99 -18.22
N TYR A 246 -9.60 14.98 -17.41
CA TYR A 246 -10.13 13.76 -16.82
C TYR A 246 -10.51 12.76 -17.89
N ASN A 247 -11.24 13.16 -18.95
CA ASN A 247 -11.65 12.26 -20.03
C ASN A 247 -12.19 10.92 -19.49
N PHE A 248 -13.10 10.99 -18.51
CA PHE A 248 -13.61 9.81 -17.83
C PHE A 248 -14.23 8.83 -18.83
N ASP A 249 -14.02 7.54 -18.57
CA ASP A 249 -14.70 6.47 -19.29
C ASP A 249 -16.19 6.49 -18.93
N ASN A 250 -17.02 6.72 -19.95
CA ASN A 250 -18.48 6.77 -19.84
C ASN A 250 -19.13 5.47 -20.37
N SER A 251 -18.35 4.45 -20.71
CA SER A 251 -18.87 3.19 -21.19
C SER A 251 -19.50 2.36 -20.06
N GLY A 252 -20.57 1.64 -20.40
CA GLY A 252 -21.35 0.87 -19.42
C GLY A 252 -21.89 1.76 -18.30
N ASN A 253 -21.47 1.47 -17.07
CA ASN A 253 -21.80 2.25 -15.87
C ASN A 253 -20.54 2.74 -15.14
N ALA A 254 -19.42 2.94 -15.83
CA ALA A 254 -18.15 3.39 -15.24
C ALA A 254 -18.19 4.84 -14.69
N LEU A 255 -19.11 5.67 -15.20
CA LEU A 255 -19.41 7.00 -14.69
C LEU A 255 -20.92 7.16 -14.55
N LEU A 256 -21.38 7.58 -13.37
CA LEU A 256 -22.79 7.86 -13.11
C LEU A 256 -22.98 9.37 -13.05
N THR A 257 -23.94 9.88 -13.81
CA THR A 257 -24.21 11.33 -13.87
C THR A 257 -25.69 11.61 -13.66
N LYS A 258 -25.99 12.64 -12.88
CA LYS A 258 -27.34 13.17 -12.74
C LYS A 258 -27.44 14.49 -13.48
N VAL A 259 -28.42 14.60 -14.39
CA VAL A 259 -28.64 15.80 -15.19
C VAL A 259 -30.01 16.39 -14.87
N GLU A 260 -30.03 17.65 -14.46
CA GLU A 260 -31.25 18.42 -14.23
C GLU A 260 -31.21 19.69 -15.07
N ASN A 261 -32.29 19.96 -15.81
CA ASN A 261 -32.39 21.14 -16.69
C ASN A 261 -31.21 21.29 -17.68
N GLY A 262 -30.69 20.17 -18.18
CA GLY A 262 -29.56 20.15 -19.12
C GLY A 262 -28.20 20.46 -18.49
N LYS A 263 -28.10 20.53 -17.16
CA LYS A 263 -26.84 20.70 -16.42
C LYS A 263 -26.54 19.46 -15.59
N ILE A 264 -25.27 19.08 -15.55
CA ILE A 264 -24.80 18.04 -14.64
C ILE A 264 -24.87 18.60 -13.21
N VAL A 265 -25.64 17.91 -12.35
CA VAL A 265 -25.81 18.27 -10.93
C VAL A 265 -25.17 17.27 -9.98
N ASP A 266 -24.81 16.07 -10.47
CA ASP A 266 -23.98 15.12 -9.72
C ASP A 266 -23.15 14.26 -10.68
N ILE A 267 -21.94 13.90 -10.24
CA ILE A 267 -21.01 12.99 -10.92
C ILE A 267 -20.45 12.03 -9.87
N GLN A 268 -20.54 10.73 -10.15
CA GLN A 268 -19.97 9.68 -9.31
C GLN A 268 -19.10 8.77 -10.16
N LEU A 269 -17.86 8.54 -9.71
CA LEU A 269 -16.95 7.59 -10.34
C LEU A 269 -17.40 6.19 -9.94
N ASN A 270 -17.50 5.28 -10.91
CA ASN A 270 -17.97 3.92 -10.66
C ASN A 270 -17.09 2.88 -11.36
N SER A 271 -15.81 3.23 -11.52
CA SER A 271 -14.75 2.32 -11.98
C SER A 271 -13.41 2.73 -11.39
N SER A 272 -12.58 1.76 -11.01
CA SER A 272 -11.24 2.03 -10.48
C SER A 272 -10.34 2.76 -11.49
N GLY A 273 -10.56 2.56 -12.80
CA GLY A 273 -9.90 3.32 -13.85
C GLY A 273 -10.23 4.82 -13.80
N ASN A 274 -11.49 5.18 -13.58
CA ASN A 274 -11.90 6.58 -13.42
C ASN A 274 -11.34 7.20 -12.12
N TYR A 275 -11.25 6.43 -11.04
CA TYR A 275 -10.55 6.87 -9.82
C TYR A 275 -9.06 7.13 -10.08
N ALA A 276 -8.37 6.22 -10.78
CA ALA A 276 -6.96 6.38 -11.14
C ALA A 276 -6.76 7.66 -11.95
N ARG A 277 -7.62 7.88 -12.94
CA ARG A 277 -7.58 9.07 -13.80
C ARG A 277 -7.82 10.36 -13.04
N TYR A 278 -8.83 10.38 -12.17
CA TYR A 278 -9.13 11.52 -11.30
C TYR A 278 -7.90 11.88 -10.47
N HIS A 279 -7.37 10.94 -9.69
CA HIS A 279 -6.25 11.21 -8.81
C HIS A 279 -4.96 11.57 -9.56
N LEU A 280 -4.68 10.94 -10.70
CA LEU A 280 -3.51 11.28 -11.50
C LEU A 280 -3.60 12.71 -12.04
N VAL A 281 -4.75 13.11 -12.59
CA VAL A 281 -4.96 14.50 -13.05
C VAL A 281 -4.89 15.48 -11.88
N SER A 282 -5.48 15.16 -10.72
CA SER A 282 -5.39 16.01 -9.52
C SER A 282 -3.94 16.18 -9.04
N LEU A 283 -3.12 15.12 -9.06
CA LEU A 283 -1.70 15.18 -8.74
C LEU A 283 -0.97 16.14 -9.69
N LEU A 284 -1.19 16.01 -11.01
CA LEU A 284 -0.54 16.86 -12.00
C LEU A 284 -1.00 18.32 -11.91
N GLU A 285 -2.27 18.58 -11.63
CA GLU A 285 -2.78 19.93 -11.43
C GLU A 285 -2.20 20.59 -10.18
N LYS A 286 -2.11 19.85 -9.06
CA LYS A 286 -1.39 20.34 -7.88
C LYS A 286 0.05 20.68 -8.22
N PHE A 287 0.76 19.78 -8.89
CA PHE A 287 2.14 20.01 -9.30
C PHE A 287 2.29 21.22 -10.21
N ARG A 288 1.38 21.38 -11.20
CA ARG A 288 1.33 22.53 -12.11
C ARG A 288 1.21 23.84 -11.35
N THR A 289 0.34 23.91 -10.34
CA THR A 289 0.12 25.11 -9.52
C THR A 289 1.26 25.44 -8.56
N MET A 290 2.16 24.49 -8.27
CA MET A 290 3.34 24.76 -7.43
C MET A 290 4.41 25.59 -8.15
N GLU A 291 4.38 25.67 -9.48
CA GLU A 291 5.35 26.42 -10.30
C GLU A 291 6.81 26.12 -9.92
N SER A 292 7.10 24.85 -9.62
CA SER A 292 8.36 24.40 -9.03
C SER A 292 9.59 24.58 -9.93
N GLY A 293 9.39 24.83 -11.23
CA GLY A 293 10.46 24.96 -12.22
C GLY A 293 11.19 23.64 -12.55
N VAL A 294 10.74 22.52 -11.98
CA VAL A 294 11.29 21.18 -12.23
C VAL A 294 10.26 20.25 -12.84
N LYS A 295 10.74 19.11 -13.35
CA LYS A 295 9.87 18.09 -13.95
C LYS A 295 9.55 17.00 -12.94
N LEU A 296 8.33 16.48 -13.03
CA LEU A 296 7.89 15.27 -12.34
C LEU A 296 8.55 14.06 -13.02
N GLU A 297 9.42 13.38 -12.28
CA GLU A 297 10.18 12.22 -12.75
C GLU A 297 9.66 10.91 -12.17
N ASN A 298 9.18 10.96 -10.94
CA ASN A 298 8.82 9.77 -10.18
C ASN A 298 7.41 9.92 -9.62
N ILE A 299 6.65 8.83 -9.61
CA ILE A 299 5.37 8.71 -8.90
C ILE A 299 5.44 7.48 -8.00
N ILE A 300 5.38 7.67 -6.69
CA ILE A 300 5.31 6.60 -5.71
C ILE A 300 3.86 6.12 -5.58
N LEU A 301 3.66 4.82 -5.71
CA LEU A 301 2.40 4.13 -5.48
C LEU A 301 2.28 3.75 -3.99
N GLY A 302 1.96 4.74 -3.16
CA GLY A 302 1.87 4.62 -1.70
C GLY A 302 0.59 3.93 -1.18
N CYS A 303 0.09 2.93 -1.91
CA CYS A 303 -1.02 2.08 -1.51
C CYS A 303 -0.89 0.71 -2.19
N THR A 304 -1.18 -0.37 -1.47
CA THR A 304 -1.06 -1.75 -1.95
C THR A 304 -1.98 -2.06 -3.13
N HIS A 305 -3.05 -1.28 -3.32
CA HIS A 305 -4.02 -1.42 -4.42
C HIS A 305 -3.59 -0.78 -5.74
N TYR A 306 -2.73 0.25 -5.71
CA TYR A 306 -2.46 1.06 -6.90
C TYR A 306 -1.66 0.32 -7.98
N PRO A 307 -0.75 -0.63 -7.66
CA PRO A 307 -0.07 -1.44 -8.67
C PRO A 307 -1.01 -2.19 -9.62
N TYR A 308 -2.23 -2.53 -9.20
CA TYR A 308 -3.23 -3.18 -10.08
C TYR A 308 -3.58 -2.34 -11.32
N LEU A 309 -3.40 -1.02 -11.26
CA LEU A 309 -3.65 -0.09 -12.37
C LEU A 309 -2.38 0.57 -12.92
N LEU A 310 -1.20 0.00 -12.64
CA LEU A 310 0.08 0.55 -13.10
C LEU A 310 0.12 0.77 -14.63
N ASP A 311 -0.23 -0.26 -15.41
CA ASP A 311 -0.23 -0.16 -16.88
C ASP A 311 -1.22 0.88 -17.38
N THR A 312 -2.39 0.95 -16.74
CA THR A 312 -3.42 1.95 -17.00
C THR A 312 -2.90 3.37 -16.74
N MET A 313 -2.25 3.61 -15.60
CA MET A 313 -1.69 4.93 -15.26
C MET A 313 -0.53 5.32 -16.17
N LYS A 314 0.30 4.37 -16.63
CA LYS A 314 1.35 4.62 -17.64
C LYS A 314 0.74 5.13 -18.94
N LEU A 315 -0.34 4.49 -19.43
CA LEU A 315 -1.06 4.96 -20.61
C LEU A 315 -1.65 6.36 -20.40
N MET A 316 -2.24 6.61 -19.22
CA MET A 316 -2.78 7.93 -18.88
C MET A 316 -1.72 9.03 -18.88
N ILE A 317 -0.49 8.76 -18.41
CA ILE A 317 0.64 9.71 -18.51
C ILE A 317 0.94 10.04 -19.96
N THR A 318 0.96 9.04 -20.85
CA THR A 318 1.15 9.27 -22.29
C THR A 318 0.03 10.13 -22.88
N GLU A 319 -1.23 9.81 -22.57
CA GLU A 319 -2.38 10.60 -23.02
C GLU A 319 -2.35 12.03 -22.51
N LEU A 320 -2.00 12.25 -21.24
CA LEU A 320 -1.92 13.57 -20.63
C LEU A 320 -0.79 14.41 -21.22
N ARG A 321 0.33 13.79 -21.62
CA ARG A 321 1.42 14.48 -22.34
C ARG A 321 0.95 15.06 -23.69
N ASP A 322 0.00 14.40 -24.33
CA ASP A 322 -0.55 14.82 -25.63
C ASP A 322 -1.90 15.52 -25.53
N PHE A 323 -2.47 15.61 -24.33
CA PHE A 323 -3.68 16.37 -24.06
C PHE A 323 -3.47 17.85 -24.42
N LYS A 324 -4.44 18.40 -25.16
CA LYS A 324 -4.37 19.74 -25.70
C LYS A 324 -5.59 20.54 -25.27
N GLU A 325 -5.36 21.69 -24.66
CA GLU A 325 -6.39 22.68 -24.37
C GLU A 325 -6.17 23.90 -25.29
N GLY A 326 -6.98 23.99 -26.34
CA GLY A 326 -6.78 24.97 -27.42
C GLY A 326 -5.46 24.73 -28.17
N ASN A 327 -4.46 25.56 -27.92
CA ASN A 327 -3.11 25.48 -28.51
C ASN A 327 -2.00 25.13 -27.52
N VAL A 328 -2.35 24.84 -26.26
CA VAL A 328 -1.41 24.58 -25.17
C VAL A 328 -1.45 23.10 -24.78
N TYR A 329 -0.28 22.55 -24.44
CA TYR A 329 -0.13 21.21 -23.86
C TYR A 329 0.16 21.35 -22.36
N PRO A 330 -0.87 21.41 -21.49
CA PRO A 330 -0.70 21.84 -20.11
C PRO A 330 0.19 20.93 -19.27
N TYR A 331 0.33 19.65 -19.63
CA TYR A 331 1.10 18.66 -18.86
C TYR A 331 2.45 18.28 -19.50
N ARG A 332 2.66 18.58 -20.79
CA ARG A 332 3.81 18.06 -21.54
C ARG A 332 5.15 18.46 -20.94
N ASP A 333 5.28 19.74 -20.58
CA ASP A 333 6.54 20.29 -20.07
C ASP A 333 6.69 20.09 -18.55
N LEU A 334 5.62 19.67 -17.86
CA LEU A 334 5.65 19.30 -16.44
C LEU A 334 6.28 17.92 -16.21
N LEU A 335 6.20 17.03 -17.20
CA LEU A 335 6.61 15.64 -17.09
C LEU A 335 8.01 15.44 -17.67
N ALA A 336 8.86 14.69 -16.97
CA ALA A 336 10.12 14.18 -17.53
C ALA A 336 9.85 13.28 -18.73
N ASP A 337 10.84 13.03 -19.60
CA ASP A 337 10.62 12.23 -20.82
C ASP A 337 10.08 10.83 -20.49
N GLU A 338 10.60 10.25 -19.42
CA GLU A 338 10.08 9.05 -18.77
C GLU A 338 9.64 9.39 -17.34
N VAL A 339 8.41 9.00 -16.99
CA VAL A 339 7.91 9.08 -15.61
C VAL A 339 7.95 7.68 -15.02
N ARG A 340 8.79 7.48 -14.01
CA ARG A 340 8.93 6.20 -13.32
C ARG A 340 7.87 6.07 -12.24
N PHE A 341 7.15 4.95 -12.26
CA PHE A 341 6.28 4.57 -11.16
C PHE A 341 7.08 3.67 -10.21
N ILE A 342 7.11 4.03 -8.92
CA ILE A 342 7.79 3.29 -7.87
C ILE A 342 6.72 2.52 -7.10
N ASP A 343 6.73 1.19 -7.28
CA ASP A 343 5.98 0.25 -6.45
C ASP A 343 6.86 -0.16 -5.26
N PRO A 344 6.47 0.16 -4.01
CA PRO A 344 7.25 -0.20 -2.82
C PRO A 344 7.45 -1.71 -2.63
N SER A 345 6.57 -2.55 -3.20
CA SER A 345 6.49 -4.00 -2.94
C SER A 345 7.79 -4.73 -3.22
N LYS A 346 8.44 -4.43 -4.36
CA LYS A 346 9.73 -5.03 -4.73
C LYS A 346 10.83 -4.63 -3.76
N TYR A 347 10.89 -3.36 -3.40
CA TYR A 347 12.00 -2.82 -2.63
C TYR A 347 11.94 -3.26 -1.17
N VAL A 348 10.74 -3.42 -0.59
CA VAL A 348 10.63 -3.96 0.77
C VAL A 348 11.05 -5.44 0.84
N ALA A 349 10.87 -6.20 -0.25
CA ALA A 349 11.37 -7.57 -0.35
C ALA A 349 12.91 -7.60 -0.38
N ILE A 350 13.52 -6.71 -1.16
CA ILE A 350 14.98 -6.52 -1.21
C ILE A 350 15.54 -6.13 0.16
N GLU A 351 14.97 -5.11 0.81
CA GLU A 351 15.38 -4.65 2.14
C GLU A 351 15.25 -5.77 3.18
N THR A 352 14.18 -6.56 3.10
CA THR A 352 13.98 -7.71 3.99
C THR A 352 15.02 -8.80 3.76
N TYR A 353 15.37 -9.11 2.51
CA TYR A 353 16.42 -10.08 2.20
C TYR A 353 17.75 -9.64 2.78
N GLU A 354 18.14 -8.38 2.57
CA GLU A 354 19.38 -7.79 3.09
C GLU A 354 19.39 -7.85 4.62
N ALA A 355 18.30 -7.45 5.29
CA ALA A 355 18.19 -7.52 6.74
C ALA A 355 18.31 -8.96 7.29
N LEU A 356 17.70 -9.95 6.62
CA LEU A 356 17.82 -11.35 6.98
C LEU A 356 19.24 -11.87 6.74
N LYS A 357 19.90 -11.48 5.64
CA LYS A 357 21.29 -11.85 5.33
C LYS A 357 22.24 -11.32 6.39
N GLU A 358 22.19 -10.02 6.66
CA GLU A 358 23.04 -9.33 7.65
C GLU A 358 22.88 -9.91 9.06
N SER A 359 21.66 -10.26 9.43
CA SER A 359 21.36 -10.87 10.73
C SER A 359 21.65 -12.38 10.78
N GLY A 360 22.06 -12.99 9.65
CA GLY A 360 22.27 -14.43 9.54
C GLY A 360 21.00 -15.24 9.81
N LEU A 361 19.84 -14.71 9.40
CA LEU A 361 18.50 -15.24 9.64
C LEU A 361 17.83 -15.87 8.40
N LEU A 362 18.46 -15.84 7.24
CA LEU A 362 18.00 -16.57 6.04
C LEU A 362 17.82 -18.07 6.35
N SER A 363 16.71 -18.64 5.88
CA SER A 363 16.36 -20.04 6.03
C SER A 363 17.34 -20.94 5.28
N GLN A 364 17.79 -22.00 5.93
CA GLN A 364 18.69 -23.00 5.36
C GLN A 364 18.00 -24.35 5.12
N ARG A 365 16.67 -24.35 5.10
CA ARG A 365 15.89 -25.58 4.92
C ARG A 365 16.14 -26.22 3.55
N GLY A 366 15.99 -27.53 3.51
CA GLY A 366 16.11 -28.33 2.29
C GLY A 366 14.82 -28.46 1.48
N ASN A 367 13.69 -28.00 2.02
CA ASN A 367 12.39 -27.97 1.35
C ASN A 367 11.99 -26.55 0.96
N ASN A 368 11.04 -26.44 0.04
CA ASN A 368 10.42 -25.16 -0.30
C ASN A 368 9.68 -24.59 0.91
N GLY A 369 9.64 -23.26 0.96
CA GLY A 369 8.85 -22.49 1.90
C GLY A 369 7.36 -22.81 1.85
N SER A 370 6.65 -22.43 2.91
CA SER A 370 5.20 -22.56 3.01
C SER A 370 4.55 -21.21 3.32
N LEU A 371 3.27 -21.06 2.96
CA LEU A 371 2.48 -19.88 3.30
C LEU A 371 1.30 -20.30 4.19
N LYS A 372 1.10 -19.57 5.29
CA LYS A 372 -0.15 -19.56 6.06
C LYS A 372 -0.78 -18.19 5.98
N THR A 373 -2.06 -18.13 5.66
CA THR A 373 -2.81 -16.89 5.50
C THR A 373 -3.93 -16.81 6.53
N PHE A 374 -4.08 -15.63 7.13
CA PHE A 374 -5.08 -15.34 8.14
C PHE A 374 -5.85 -14.09 7.78
N ILE A 375 -7.08 -14.01 8.27
CA ILE A 375 -7.98 -12.88 8.08
C ILE A 375 -8.72 -12.57 9.37
N SER A 376 -8.90 -11.28 9.67
CA SER A 376 -9.75 -10.85 10.78
C SER A 376 -11.21 -10.73 10.34
N LEU A 377 -12.11 -11.14 11.24
CA LEU A 377 -13.55 -11.13 11.04
C LEU A 377 -14.23 -10.59 12.30
N PRO A 378 -15.46 -10.05 12.23
CA PRO A 378 -16.20 -9.68 13.43
C PRO A 378 -16.30 -10.87 14.38
N ASN A 379 -16.19 -10.59 15.68
CA ASN A 379 -16.45 -11.61 16.68
C ASN A 379 -17.92 -12.05 16.54
N PRO A 380 -18.21 -13.35 16.36
CA PRO A 380 -19.58 -13.84 16.23
C PRO A 380 -20.49 -13.52 17.44
N ALA A 381 -19.91 -13.18 18.59
CA ALA A 381 -20.63 -12.76 19.78
C ALA A 381 -21.14 -11.30 19.70
N LEU A 382 -20.77 -10.54 18.66
CA LEU A 382 -21.21 -9.15 18.52
C LEU A 382 -22.71 -9.06 18.20
N PRO A 383 -23.40 -8.05 18.76
CA PRO A 383 -24.78 -7.73 18.37
C PRO A 383 -24.93 -7.43 16.87
N ALA A 384 -26.06 -7.84 16.29
CA ALA A 384 -26.32 -7.69 14.86
C ALA A 384 -26.37 -6.21 14.39
N ASP A 385 -26.68 -5.26 15.27
CA ASP A 385 -26.69 -3.82 14.96
C ASP A 385 -25.27 -3.23 14.77
N LYS A 386 -24.22 -4.01 15.06
CA LYS A 386 -22.82 -3.65 14.80
C LYS A 386 -22.30 -4.14 13.46
N LEU A 387 -23.08 -4.96 12.77
CA LEU A 387 -22.69 -5.59 11.51
C LEU A 387 -23.42 -4.95 10.33
N ASP A 388 -22.71 -4.78 9.22
CA ASP A 388 -23.29 -4.40 7.94
C ASP A 388 -23.98 -5.62 7.26
N PRO A 389 -24.76 -5.43 6.18
CA PRO A 389 -25.43 -6.53 5.49
C PRO A 389 -24.52 -7.61 4.90
N ARG A 390 -23.20 -7.37 4.80
CA ARG A 390 -22.19 -8.34 4.34
C ARG A 390 -21.48 -9.04 5.51
N GLY A 391 -21.86 -8.70 6.75
CA GLY A 391 -21.26 -9.27 7.95
C GLY A 391 -19.91 -8.65 8.30
N GLY A 392 -19.57 -7.47 7.79
CA GLY A 392 -18.46 -6.63 8.28
C GLY A 392 -18.94 -5.67 9.37
N PHE A 393 -18.07 -4.81 9.93
CA PHE A 393 -18.52 -3.77 10.85
C PHE A 393 -19.25 -2.63 10.15
N THR A 394 -20.31 -2.10 10.77
CA THR A 394 -20.87 -0.79 10.38
C THR A 394 -19.82 0.31 10.55
N PHE A 395 -19.93 1.39 9.77
CA PHE A 395 -18.99 2.52 9.81
C PHE A 395 -18.91 3.11 11.22
N GLU A 396 -20.07 3.35 11.82
CA GLU A 396 -20.28 3.95 13.13
C GLU A 396 -19.70 3.09 14.24
N PHE A 397 -19.85 1.76 14.14
CA PHE A 397 -19.20 0.87 15.10
C PHE A 397 -17.68 0.84 14.88
N LYS A 398 -17.22 0.65 13.64
CA LYS A 398 -15.80 0.51 13.30
C LYS A 398 -14.96 1.67 13.82
N TYR A 399 -15.40 2.90 13.54
CA TYR A 399 -14.71 4.13 13.93
C TYR A 399 -15.23 4.73 15.25
N GLY A 400 -16.27 4.14 15.86
CA GLY A 400 -16.76 4.54 17.18
C GLY A 400 -16.15 3.75 18.33
N ARG A 401 -15.38 2.69 18.06
CA ARG A 401 -14.72 1.87 19.10
C ARG A 401 -13.70 2.65 19.92
N GLU A 402 -13.49 2.17 21.13
CA GLU A 402 -12.46 2.61 22.06
C GLU A 402 -11.39 1.52 22.20
N LEU A 403 -10.25 1.84 22.83
CA LEU A 403 -9.16 0.90 23.05
C LEU A 403 -9.55 -0.23 24.02
N GLU A 404 -10.37 0.09 25.02
CA GLU A 404 -10.88 -0.90 25.97
C GLU A 404 -11.78 -1.91 25.26
N GLY A 405 -11.44 -3.19 25.41
CA GLY A 405 -12.15 -4.32 24.80
C GLY A 405 -12.03 -4.44 23.28
N LEU A 406 -11.12 -3.68 22.65
CA LEU A 406 -10.93 -3.67 21.20
C LEU A 406 -10.72 -5.09 20.62
N ARG A 407 -9.87 -5.88 21.29
CA ARG A 407 -9.52 -7.25 20.87
C ARG A 407 -10.68 -8.23 21.01
N GLU A 408 -11.71 -7.91 21.80
CA GLU A 408 -12.93 -8.74 21.86
C GLU A 408 -13.88 -8.47 20.70
N THR A 409 -13.66 -7.42 19.90
CA THR A 409 -14.56 -7.07 18.79
C THR A 409 -14.32 -7.92 17.54
N TYR A 410 -13.18 -8.60 17.41
CA TYR A 410 -12.84 -9.39 16.23
C TYR A 410 -12.13 -10.70 16.59
N VAL A 411 -12.13 -11.63 15.65
CA VAL A 411 -11.40 -12.89 15.73
C VAL A 411 -10.54 -13.04 14.47
N ILE A 412 -9.40 -13.71 14.61
CA ILE A 412 -8.54 -14.05 13.46
C ILE A 412 -8.74 -15.52 13.13
N LYS A 413 -8.98 -15.83 11.86
CA LYS A 413 -9.14 -17.19 11.34
C LYS A 413 -8.19 -17.44 10.17
N GLU A 414 -7.91 -18.71 9.90
CA GLU A 414 -7.23 -19.09 8.66
C GLU A 414 -8.08 -18.68 7.46
N LEU A 415 -7.44 -18.10 6.45
CA LEU A 415 -8.09 -17.60 5.25
C LEU A 415 -8.49 -18.77 4.34
N SER A 416 -9.76 -18.80 3.96
CA SER A 416 -10.36 -19.80 3.06
C SER A 416 -11.08 -19.10 1.91
N LYS A 417 -11.37 -19.83 0.81
CA LYS A 417 -11.95 -19.22 -0.40
C LYS A 417 -13.30 -18.56 -0.14
N ASP A 418 -14.09 -19.10 0.78
CA ASP A 418 -15.43 -18.60 1.12
C ASP A 418 -15.41 -17.26 1.86
N LEU A 419 -14.25 -16.83 2.37
CA LEU A 419 -14.07 -15.54 3.04
C LEU A 419 -13.64 -14.42 2.08
N ILE A 420 -13.36 -14.75 0.81
CA ILE A 420 -12.94 -13.79 -0.21
C ILE A 420 -14.08 -13.65 -1.24
N PRO A 421 -14.53 -12.43 -1.56
CA PRO A 421 -15.49 -12.22 -2.65
C PRO A 421 -14.98 -12.83 -3.97
N ALA A 422 -15.88 -13.42 -4.77
CA ALA A 422 -15.52 -14.15 -5.98
C ALA A 422 -14.75 -13.29 -6.99
N GLU A 423 -15.14 -12.03 -7.14
CA GLU A 423 -14.50 -11.04 -8.01
C GLU A 423 -13.08 -10.71 -7.55
N SER A 424 -12.88 -10.61 -6.23
CA SER A 424 -11.56 -10.40 -5.62
C SER A 424 -10.67 -11.63 -5.78
N LEU A 425 -11.24 -12.83 -5.68
CA LEU A 425 -10.51 -14.09 -5.85
C LEU A 425 -10.00 -14.25 -7.29
N GLU A 426 -10.84 -14.00 -8.30
CA GLU A 426 -10.43 -14.04 -9.72
C GLU A 426 -9.29 -13.04 -9.99
N ARG A 427 -9.37 -11.85 -9.40
CA ARG A 427 -8.30 -10.86 -9.51
C ARG A 427 -7.01 -11.33 -8.87
N ILE A 428 -7.06 -11.90 -7.67
CA ILE A 428 -5.89 -12.45 -6.97
C ILE A 428 -5.26 -13.55 -7.81
N GLU A 429 -6.05 -14.51 -8.31
CA GLU A 429 -5.55 -15.60 -9.17
C GLU A 429 -4.85 -15.07 -10.43
N LYS A 430 -5.46 -14.09 -11.10
CA LYS A 430 -4.93 -13.55 -12.36
C LYS A 430 -3.70 -12.67 -12.18
N ARG A 431 -3.61 -11.92 -11.07
CA ARG A 431 -2.58 -10.89 -10.87
C ARG A 431 -1.46 -11.34 -9.94
N LEU A 432 -1.73 -12.28 -9.04
CA LEU A 432 -0.81 -12.76 -8.00
C LEU A 432 -0.66 -14.30 -8.08
N PRO A 433 -0.23 -14.85 -9.23
CA PRO A 433 -0.24 -16.29 -9.46
C PRO A 433 0.68 -17.07 -8.51
N ALA A 434 1.80 -16.49 -8.06
CA ALA A 434 2.70 -17.20 -7.13
C ALA A 434 2.06 -17.31 -5.74
N THR A 435 1.48 -16.22 -5.26
CA THR A 435 0.74 -16.14 -3.99
C THR A 435 -0.46 -17.08 -4.05
N PHE A 436 -1.31 -16.97 -5.06
CA PHE A 436 -2.49 -17.83 -5.21
C PHE A 436 -2.11 -19.32 -5.28
N GLY A 437 -1.02 -19.66 -5.98
CA GLY A 437 -0.56 -21.03 -6.14
C GLY A 437 -0.05 -21.69 -4.85
N ILE A 438 0.47 -20.92 -3.89
CA ILE A 438 0.97 -21.43 -2.61
C ILE A 438 -0.05 -21.29 -1.45
N MET A 439 -1.03 -20.39 -1.60
CA MET A 439 -2.12 -20.25 -0.64
C MET A 439 -2.90 -21.55 -0.52
N LYS A 440 -2.90 -22.14 0.68
CA LYS A 440 -3.71 -23.32 1.00
C LYS A 440 -5.13 -22.88 1.33
N LEU A 441 -5.89 -22.47 0.31
CA LEU A 441 -7.30 -22.11 0.51
C LEU A 441 -8.15 -23.38 0.57
N SER A 442 -8.62 -23.75 1.77
CA SER A 442 -9.55 -24.85 1.95
C SER A 442 -10.92 -24.54 1.31
N ASP A 443 -11.55 -25.57 0.75
CA ASP A 443 -12.95 -25.52 0.35
C ASP A 443 -13.83 -25.95 1.53
N LYS A 444 -15.07 -25.46 1.60
CA LYS A 444 -16.04 -25.67 2.72
C LYS A 444 -16.27 -27.15 3.13
N ASN A 445 -15.85 -28.11 2.30
CA ASN A 445 -16.06 -29.54 2.52
C ASN A 445 -14.86 -30.28 3.14
N ASP A 446 -13.75 -29.59 3.42
CA ASP A 446 -12.52 -30.19 3.96
C ASP A 446 -12.29 -29.93 5.46
N LEU A 447 -13.29 -29.42 6.19
CA LEU A 447 -13.25 -29.17 7.65
C LEU A 447 -14.37 -29.87 8.41
#